data_AF-A0A970ADM1-F1
#
_entry.id   AF-A0A970ADM1-F1
#
_cell.length_a   1.000
_cell.length_b   1.000
_cell.length_c   1.000
_cell.angle_alpha   90.00
_cell.angle_beta   90.00
_cell.angle_gamma   90.00
#
_symmetry.space_group_name_H-M   'P 1'
#
loop_
_entity.id
_entity.type
_entity.pdbx_description
1 polymer ?
#
loop_
_entity_poly.entity_id
_entity_poly.type
_entity_poly.pdbx_seq_one_letter_code
_entity_poly.pdbx_strand_id
1 'polypeptide(L)'
;MKYKIILIAIGINLFLIIFPLSVYANSSWHWVTVSPMVVLPFAIIFTLLIETASVVKFGKVANSKKAFLVVALANLLSFIAPYLVRAYHFIPTSGGFSIMAAFNKGPYYMILSGYLILTIIVELPVVYQMFKKATSNKKSLITAILLSNIVTTLLVAVFERIICVGRW
;
A
#
# COMPACT_ATOMS: atom_id res chain seq x y z
N MET A 1 -17.73 37.30 -5.26
CA MET A 1 -16.45 36.80 -5.83
C MET A 1 -15.23 37.06 -4.95
N LYS A 2 -15.02 38.29 -4.44
CA LYS A 2 -13.84 38.66 -3.63
C LYS A 2 -13.58 37.75 -2.42
N TYR A 3 -14.62 37.40 -1.65
CA TYR A 3 -14.49 36.50 -0.49
C TYR A 3 -14.04 35.07 -0.83
N LYS A 4 -14.42 34.54 -2.01
CA LYS A 4 -13.97 33.21 -2.46
C LYS A 4 -12.48 33.21 -2.79
N ILE A 5 -11.97 34.30 -3.39
CA ILE A 5 -10.55 34.47 -3.71
C ILE A 5 -9.72 34.58 -2.43
N ILE A 6 -10.20 35.31 -1.43
CA ILE A 6 -9.54 35.43 -0.13
C ILE A 6 -9.49 34.06 0.60
N LEU A 7 -10.58 33.30 0.60
CA LEU A 7 -10.61 31.95 1.18
C LEU A 7 -9.67 30.98 0.46
N ILE A 8 -9.58 31.04 -0.87
CA ILE A 8 -8.62 30.25 -1.65
C ILE A 8 -7.19 30.64 -1.31
N ALA A 9 -6.89 31.94 -1.20
CA ALA A 9 -5.56 32.41 -0.84
C ALA A 9 -5.13 32.00 0.58
N ILE A 10 -6.06 32.06 1.54
CA ILE A 10 -5.85 31.58 2.92
C ILE A 10 -5.62 30.06 2.92
N GLY A 11 -6.42 29.31 2.16
CA GLY A 11 -6.26 27.87 2.00
C GLY A 11 -4.92 27.47 1.41
N ILE A 12 -4.43 28.21 0.40
CA ILE A 12 -3.11 27.98 -0.20
C ILE A 12 -1.99 28.29 0.81
N ASN A 13 -2.08 29.38 1.57
CA ASN A 13 -1.07 29.72 2.57
C ASN A 13 -1.04 28.72 3.73
N LEU A 14 -2.20 28.27 4.22
CA LEU A 14 -2.28 27.19 5.21
C LEU A 14 -1.71 25.89 4.66
N PHE A 15 -1.96 25.56 3.39
CA PHE A 15 -1.38 24.40 2.73
C PHE A 15 0.15 24.47 2.64
N LEU A 16 0.71 25.66 2.37
CA LEU A 16 2.16 25.87 2.31
C LEU A 16 2.85 25.81 3.69
N ILE A 17 2.14 26.16 4.78
CA ILE A 17 2.67 26.09 6.16
C ILE A 17 2.71 24.64 6.68
N ILE A 18 1.81 23.76 6.19
CA ILE A 18 1.75 22.35 6.61
C ILE A 18 2.84 21.50 5.93
N PHE A 19 3.40 21.96 4.80
CA PHE A 19 4.52 21.31 4.13
C PHE A 19 5.84 21.99 4.52
N PRO A 20 6.61 21.46 5.49
CA PRO A 20 7.96 21.93 5.68
C PRO A 20 8.76 21.69 4.39
N LEU A 21 9.32 22.76 3.83
CA LEU A 21 10.38 22.69 2.83
C LEU A 21 11.64 22.19 3.52
N SER A 22 11.72 20.87 3.69
CA SER A 22 12.91 20.19 4.17
C SER A 22 13.99 20.23 3.08
N VAL A 23 14.85 21.26 3.11
CA VAL A 23 16.07 21.31 2.30
C VAL A 23 17.20 20.67 3.09
N TYR A 24 17.44 19.38 2.87
CA TYR A 24 18.58 18.67 3.45
C TYR A 24 19.76 18.72 2.48
N ALA A 25 20.67 19.66 2.73
CA ALA A 25 21.99 19.64 2.15
C ALA A 25 22.79 18.52 2.85
N ASN A 26 22.92 17.37 2.17
CA ASN A 26 23.87 16.29 2.47
C ASN A 26 23.57 15.32 3.63
N SER A 27 22.30 15.08 3.99
CA SER A 27 21.96 14.07 5.01
C SER A 27 21.37 12.78 4.42
N SER A 28 21.84 11.64 4.91
CA SER A 28 21.37 10.31 4.50
C SER A 28 20.20 9.87 5.38
N TRP A 29 19.07 9.55 4.75
CA TRP A 29 17.90 9.04 5.46
C TRP A 29 18.21 7.83 6.34
N HIS A 30 17.71 7.86 7.58
CA HIS A 30 17.74 6.72 8.48
C HIS A 30 16.44 6.60 9.30
N TRP A 31 16.15 5.39 9.75
CA TRP A 31 15.06 5.12 10.68
C TRP A 31 15.50 5.51 12.10
N VAL A 32 14.73 6.34 12.76
CA VAL A 32 14.94 6.77 14.16
C VAL A 32 14.47 5.70 15.13
N THR A 33 13.39 4.99 14.78
CA THR A 33 12.82 3.90 15.56
C THR A 33 13.14 2.55 14.93
N VAL A 34 12.14 1.89 14.35
CA VAL A 34 12.27 0.60 13.67
C VAL A 34 12.06 0.78 12.17
N SER A 35 12.70 -0.08 11.38
CA SER A 35 12.47 -0.09 9.94
C SER A 35 11.14 -0.80 9.61
N PRO A 36 10.48 -0.42 8.52
CA PRO A 36 9.31 -1.11 8.00
C PRO A 36 9.48 -2.62 7.80
N MET A 37 10.70 -3.10 7.53
CA MET A 37 10.97 -4.53 7.38
C MET A 37 10.68 -5.34 8.65
N VAL A 38 10.81 -4.72 9.83
CA VAL A 38 10.48 -5.38 11.11
C VAL A 38 8.97 -5.51 11.29
N VAL A 39 8.19 -4.54 10.79
CA VAL A 39 6.73 -4.51 10.91
C VAL A 39 6.04 -5.32 9.79
N LEU A 40 6.74 -5.54 8.67
CA LEU A 40 6.22 -6.22 7.48
C LEU A 40 5.55 -7.58 7.74
N PRO A 41 6.11 -8.50 8.57
CA PRO A 41 5.45 -9.79 8.83
C PRO A 41 4.07 -9.62 9.46
N PHE A 42 3.92 -8.66 10.37
CA PHE A 42 2.63 -8.35 11.00
C PHE A 42 1.66 -7.75 9.99
N ALA A 43 2.12 -6.82 9.16
CA ALA A 43 1.31 -6.24 8.08
C ALA A 43 0.77 -7.33 7.14
N ILE A 44 1.60 -8.29 6.73
CA ILE A 44 1.19 -9.43 5.90
C ILE A 44 0.13 -10.26 6.61
N ILE A 45 0.35 -10.66 7.87
CA ILE A 45 -0.59 -11.49 8.61
C ILE A 45 -1.96 -10.81 8.72
N PHE A 46 -2.01 -9.54 9.14
CA PHE A 46 -3.27 -8.81 9.28
C PHE A 46 -3.97 -8.59 7.94
N THR A 47 -3.21 -8.30 6.89
CA THR A 47 -3.76 -8.11 5.54
C THR A 47 -4.43 -9.39 5.05
N LEU A 48 -3.73 -10.52 5.11
CA LEU A 48 -4.27 -11.82 4.71
C LEU A 48 -5.52 -12.20 5.51
N LEU A 49 -5.52 -11.95 6.82
CA LEU A 49 -6.68 -12.22 7.68
C LEU A 49 -7.90 -11.39 7.28
N ILE A 50 -7.74 -10.07 7.14
CA ILE A 50 -8.83 -9.15 6.83
C ILE A 50 -9.39 -9.43 5.43
N GLU A 51 -8.53 -9.63 4.44
CA GLU A 51 -8.95 -9.80 3.05
C GLU A 51 -9.56 -11.17 2.82
N THR A 52 -9.01 -12.23 3.42
CA THR A 52 -9.62 -13.56 3.36
C THR A 52 -11.00 -13.53 4.02
N ALA A 53 -11.14 -12.93 5.21
CA ALA A 53 -12.42 -12.78 5.87
C ALA A 53 -13.42 -11.98 5.01
N SER A 54 -12.96 -10.91 4.35
CA SER A 54 -13.78 -10.10 3.45
C SER A 54 -14.29 -10.90 2.25
N VAL A 55 -13.41 -11.65 1.57
CA VAL A 55 -13.76 -12.48 0.40
C VAL A 55 -14.72 -13.62 0.80
N VAL A 56 -14.50 -14.27 1.94
CA VAL A 56 -15.37 -15.35 2.42
C VAL A 56 -16.75 -14.80 2.81
N LYS A 57 -16.79 -13.80 3.68
CA LYS A 57 -18.04 -13.30 4.29
C LYS A 57 -18.81 -12.38 3.34
N PHE A 58 -18.16 -11.35 2.80
CA PHE A 58 -18.80 -10.35 1.95
C PHE A 58 -18.73 -10.74 0.47
N GLY A 59 -17.66 -11.38 0.02
CA GLY A 59 -17.56 -11.94 -1.33
C GLY A 59 -18.39 -13.22 -1.53
N LYS A 60 -18.98 -13.77 -0.46
CA LYS A 60 -19.83 -14.98 -0.44
C LYS A 60 -19.15 -16.19 -1.10
N VAL A 61 -17.88 -16.40 -0.77
CA VAL A 61 -17.09 -17.55 -1.24
C VAL A 61 -17.10 -18.64 -0.17
N ALA A 62 -17.69 -19.81 -0.49
CA ALA A 62 -17.90 -20.87 0.51
C ALA A 62 -16.61 -21.57 0.97
N ASN A 63 -15.63 -21.76 0.07
CA ASN A 63 -14.40 -22.48 0.40
C ASN A 63 -13.35 -21.52 0.96
N SER A 64 -13.27 -21.43 2.30
CA SER A 64 -12.34 -20.55 3.02
C SER A 64 -10.86 -20.90 2.79
N LYS A 65 -10.52 -22.18 2.70
CA LYS A 65 -9.13 -22.62 2.42
C LYS A 65 -8.67 -22.15 1.04
N LYS A 66 -9.52 -22.32 0.03
CA LYS A 66 -9.25 -21.82 -1.32
C LYS A 66 -9.19 -20.29 -1.34
N ALA A 67 -10.08 -19.61 -0.63
CA ALA A 67 -10.05 -18.15 -0.49
C ALA A 67 -8.72 -17.67 0.08
N PHE A 68 -8.26 -18.25 1.17
CA PHE A 68 -6.96 -17.92 1.77
C PHE A 68 -5.81 -18.08 0.79
N LEU A 69 -5.70 -19.23 0.10
CA LEU A 69 -4.61 -19.47 -0.85
C LEU A 69 -4.61 -18.48 -2.03
N VAL A 70 -5.79 -18.18 -2.58
CA VAL A 70 -5.90 -17.24 -3.71
C VAL A 70 -5.62 -15.81 -3.26
N VAL A 71 -6.13 -15.39 -2.10
CA VAL A 71 -5.83 -14.07 -1.54
C VAL A 71 -4.35 -13.95 -1.23
N ALA A 72 -3.73 -14.97 -0.61
CA ALA A 72 -2.29 -14.98 -0.35
C ALA A 72 -1.45 -14.86 -1.62
N LEU A 73 -1.83 -15.57 -2.68
CA LEU A 73 -1.18 -15.45 -3.98
C LEU A 73 -1.35 -14.04 -4.58
N ALA A 74 -2.57 -13.49 -4.54
CA ALA A 74 -2.88 -12.16 -5.05
C ALA A 74 -2.09 -11.07 -4.29
N ASN A 75 -2.04 -11.14 -2.96
CA ASN A 75 -1.23 -10.28 -2.11
C ASN A 75 0.25 -10.38 -2.43
N LEU A 76 0.78 -11.59 -2.57
CA LEU A 76 2.19 -11.78 -2.90
C LEU A 76 2.54 -11.09 -4.23
N LEU A 77 1.74 -11.30 -5.27
CA LEU A 77 1.94 -10.67 -6.57
C LEU A 77 1.83 -9.14 -6.49
N SER A 78 0.83 -8.66 -5.76
CA SER A 78 0.57 -7.23 -5.57
C SER A 78 1.62 -6.53 -4.72
N PHE A 79 2.23 -7.26 -3.79
CA PHE A 79 3.34 -6.78 -3.00
C PHE A 79 4.63 -6.73 -3.82
N ILE A 80 4.87 -7.71 -4.71
CA ILE A 80 6.06 -7.74 -5.56
C ILE A 80 6.03 -6.64 -6.63
N ALA A 81 4.88 -6.41 -7.27
CA ALA A 81 4.74 -5.46 -8.38
C ALA A 81 5.35 -4.06 -8.13
N PRO A 82 5.01 -3.34 -7.03
CA PRO A 82 5.56 -2.02 -6.75
C PRO A 82 7.06 -2.06 -6.39
N TYR A 83 7.55 -3.17 -5.85
CA TYR A 83 8.97 -3.37 -5.56
C TYR A 83 9.79 -3.60 -6.82
N LEU A 84 9.23 -4.29 -7.83
CA LEU A 84 9.87 -4.41 -9.15
C LEU A 84 9.96 -3.06 -9.86
N VAL A 85 8.86 -2.30 -9.88
CA VAL A 85 8.85 -0.93 -10.42
C VAL A 85 9.91 -0.08 -9.73
N ARG A 86 10.04 -0.19 -8.41
CA ARG A 86 11.04 0.54 -7.65
C ARG A 86 12.46 0.08 -7.97
N ALA A 87 12.73 -1.22 -7.98
CA ALA A 87 14.05 -1.75 -8.32
C ALA A 87 14.52 -1.28 -9.72
N TYR A 88 13.60 -1.12 -10.66
CA TYR A 88 13.87 -0.52 -11.97
C TYR A 88 14.24 0.98 -11.86
N HIS A 89 13.46 1.78 -11.13
CA HIS A 89 13.77 3.20 -10.94
C HIS A 89 15.08 3.45 -10.18
N PHE A 90 15.53 2.48 -9.39
CA PHE A 90 16.78 2.57 -8.63
C PHE A 90 18.03 2.23 -9.45
N ILE A 91 17.92 1.70 -10.66
CA ILE A 91 19.08 1.35 -11.51
C ILE A 91 20.16 2.45 -11.56
N PRO A 92 19.82 3.75 -11.73
CA PRO A 92 20.81 4.82 -11.77
C PRO A 92 21.60 5.01 -10.46
N THR A 93 21.00 4.67 -9.30
CA THR A 93 21.59 4.90 -7.96
C THR A 93 22.11 3.62 -7.30
N SER A 94 21.71 2.44 -7.78
CA SER A 94 22.20 1.14 -7.32
C SER A 94 23.25 0.51 -8.23
N GLY A 95 23.55 1.12 -9.39
CA GLY A 95 24.53 0.57 -10.36
C GLY A 95 24.01 -0.65 -11.12
N GLY A 96 22.71 -0.93 -11.06
CA GLY A 96 22.07 -2.10 -11.65
C GLY A 96 20.71 -2.42 -10.99
N PHE A 97 19.97 -3.37 -11.56
CA PHE A 97 18.68 -3.80 -11.00
C PHE A 97 18.90 -4.53 -9.67
N SER A 98 18.37 -3.98 -8.57
CA SER A 98 18.51 -4.57 -7.24
C SER A 98 17.24 -4.41 -6.42
N ILE A 99 16.56 -5.53 -6.19
CA ILE A 99 15.39 -5.59 -5.28
C ILE A 99 15.82 -5.22 -3.86
N MET A 100 17.01 -5.66 -3.42
CA MET A 100 17.51 -5.34 -2.09
C MET A 100 17.79 -3.85 -1.91
N ALA A 101 18.27 -3.17 -2.96
CA ALA A 101 18.40 -1.71 -2.95
C ALA A 101 17.03 -1.04 -2.85
N ALA A 102 16.00 -1.58 -3.50
CA ALA A 102 14.64 -1.08 -3.36
C ALA A 102 14.15 -1.16 -1.91
N PHE A 103 14.49 -2.20 -1.14
CA PHE A 103 14.10 -2.32 0.28
C PHE A 103 14.91 -1.44 1.23
N ASN A 104 16.21 -1.27 0.98
CA ASN A 104 17.12 -0.70 1.98
C ASN A 104 17.53 0.75 1.76
N LYS A 105 17.38 1.28 0.55
CA LYS A 105 17.85 2.65 0.24
C LYS A 105 16.69 3.64 0.27
N GLY A 106 16.74 4.60 1.20
CA GLY A 106 15.89 5.81 1.28
C GLY A 106 14.66 5.72 2.20
N PRO A 107 13.82 6.78 2.25
CA PRO A 107 12.70 6.97 3.18
C PRO A 107 11.45 6.15 2.87
N TYR A 108 11.61 4.84 2.67
CA TYR A 108 10.54 4.05 2.08
C TYR A 108 9.75 3.29 3.12
N TYR A 109 8.58 3.85 3.40
CA TYR A 109 7.42 3.15 3.90
C TYR A 109 6.95 2.06 2.90
N MET A 110 6.39 0.97 3.39
CA MET A 110 5.74 -0.13 2.66
C MET A 110 4.61 0.42 1.78
N ILE A 111 3.82 1.36 2.31
CA ILE A 111 2.69 1.94 1.57
C ILE A 111 3.04 3.35 1.06
N LEU A 112 3.37 3.39 -0.23
CA LEU A 112 3.55 4.61 -1.03
C LEU A 112 2.22 5.03 -1.71
N SER A 113 2.18 6.25 -2.24
CA SER A 113 0.97 6.82 -2.86
C SER A 113 0.41 5.98 -4.03
N GLY A 114 1.27 5.33 -4.82
CA GLY A 114 0.86 4.46 -5.93
C GLY A 114 0.54 3.02 -5.53
N TYR A 115 0.78 2.63 -4.27
CA TYR A 115 0.74 1.23 -3.85
C TYR A 115 -0.67 0.64 -3.97
N LEU A 116 -1.67 1.33 -3.42
CA LEU A 116 -3.08 0.92 -3.48
C LEU A 116 -3.56 0.68 -4.92
N ILE A 117 -3.17 1.56 -5.85
CA ILE A 117 -3.56 1.46 -7.26
C ILE A 117 -2.97 0.19 -7.87
N LEU A 118 -1.67 -0.05 -7.65
CA LEU A 118 -0.99 -1.24 -8.16
C LEU A 118 -1.56 -2.52 -7.54
N THR A 119 -1.84 -2.50 -6.25
CA THR A 119 -2.49 -3.61 -5.54
C THR A 119 -3.85 -3.91 -6.13
N ILE A 120 -4.72 -2.90 -6.34
CA ILE A 120 -6.03 -3.11 -6.96
C ILE A 120 -5.89 -3.64 -8.40
N ILE A 121 -4.93 -3.13 -9.19
CA ILE A 121 -4.70 -3.59 -10.57
C ILE A 121 -4.32 -5.07 -10.61
N VAL A 122 -3.61 -5.59 -9.60
CA VAL A 122 -3.16 -6.99 -9.56
C VAL A 122 -4.16 -7.88 -8.83
N GLU A 123 -4.61 -7.51 -7.63
CA GLU A 123 -5.49 -8.35 -6.82
C GLU A 123 -6.88 -8.52 -7.41
N LEU A 124 -7.47 -7.42 -7.87
CA LEU A 124 -8.84 -7.45 -8.38
C LEU A 124 -9.00 -8.48 -9.50
N PRO A 125 -8.19 -8.46 -10.59
CA PRO A 125 -8.33 -9.48 -11.63
C PRO A 125 -8.01 -10.89 -11.15
N VAL A 126 -6.98 -11.08 -10.32
CA VAL A 126 -6.57 -12.40 -9.84
C VAL A 126 -7.69 -13.03 -9.00
N VAL A 127 -8.13 -12.34 -7.94
CA VAL A 127 -9.16 -12.86 -7.02
C VAL A 127 -10.51 -12.99 -7.73
N TYR A 128 -10.90 -12.00 -8.54
CA TYR A 128 -12.15 -12.04 -9.28
C TYR A 128 -12.19 -13.19 -10.27
N GLN A 129 -11.16 -13.40 -11.09
CA GLN A 129 -11.16 -14.48 -12.08
C GLN A 129 -11.23 -15.86 -11.42
N MET A 130 -10.58 -16.04 -10.27
CA MET A 130 -10.57 -17.29 -9.52
C MET A 130 -11.92 -17.61 -8.85
N PHE A 131 -12.69 -16.59 -8.43
CA PHE A 131 -13.95 -16.77 -7.71
C PHE A 131 -15.23 -16.36 -8.45
N LYS A 132 -15.16 -15.76 -9.65
CA LYS A 132 -16.36 -15.33 -10.40
C LYS A 132 -17.38 -16.43 -10.69
N LYS A 133 -16.94 -17.71 -10.68
CA LYS A 133 -17.79 -18.89 -10.86
C LYS A 133 -18.26 -19.52 -9.54
N ALA A 134 -17.63 -19.18 -8.42
CA ALA A 134 -17.88 -19.76 -7.11
C ALA A 134 -18.60 -18.79 -6.13
N THR A 135 -18.60 -17.49 -6.43
CA THR A 135 -19.39 -16.50 -5.67
C THR A 135 -20.86 -16.54 -6.06
N SER A 136 -21.74 -16.34 -5.08
CA SER A 136 -23.17 -16.13 -5.32
C SER A 136 -23.51 -14.72 -5.79
N ASN A 137 -22.61 -13.73 -5.61
CA ASN A 137 -22.84 -12.36 -6.05
C ASN A 137 -21.53 -11.69 -6.51
N LYS A 138 -21.39 -11.51 -7.82
CA LYS A 138 -20.20 -10.90 -8.45
C LYS A 138 -19.95 -9.45 -8.03
N LYS A 139 -21.01 -8.64 -7.84
CA LYS A 139 -20.86 -7.26 -7.37
C LYS A 139 -20.31 -7.25 -5.94
N SER A 140 -20.87 -8.11 -5.09
CA SER A 140 -20.44 -8.31 -3.71
C SER A 140 -18.97 -8.73 -3.62
N LEU A 141 -18.52 -9.61 -4.52
CA LEU A 141 -17.11 -10.02 -4.61
C LEU A 141 -16.19 -8.85 -4.99
N ILE A 142 -16.54 -8.07 -6.02
CA ILE A 142 -15.76 -6.90 -6.43
C ILE A 142 -15.67 -5.87 -5.29
N THR A 143 -16.81 -5.57 -4.65
CA THR A 143 -16.83 -4.62 -3.53
C THR A 143 -16.03 -5.13 -2.33
N ALA A 144 -16.08 -6.43 -2.05
CA ALA A 144 -15.31 -7.04 -0.97
C ALA A 144 -13.80 -6.90 -1.19
N ILE A 145 -13.33 -7.18 -2.41
CA ILE A 145 -11.91 -7.06 -2.78
C ILE A 145 -11.46 -5.60 -2.70
N LEU A 146 -12.20 -4.67 -3.31
CA LEU A 146 -11.85 -3.25 -3.32
C LEU A 146 -11.82 -2.65 -1.91
N LEU A 147 -12.88 -2.86 -1.13
CA LEU A 147 -12.97 -2.29 0.22
C LEU A 147 -11.93 -2.87 1.15
N SER A 148 -11.67 -4.19 1.09
CA SER A 148 -10.67 -4.79 1.96
C SER A 148 -9.28 -4.27 1.65
N ASN A 149 -8.91 -4.15 0.38
CA ASN A 149 -7.63 -3.58 -0.05
C ASN A 149 -7.44 -2.13 0.39
N ILE A 150 -8.48 -1.30 0.26
CA ILE A 150 -8.44 0.09 0.73
C ILE A 150 -8.21 0.12 2.25
N VAL A 151 -9.00 -0.67 3.00
CA VAL A 151 -8.92 -0.70 4.46
C VAL A 151 -7.57 -1.22 4.93
N THR A 152 -7.07 -2.35 4.40
CA THR A 152 -5.77 -2.92 4.78
C THR A 152 -4.62 -1.99 4.43
N THR A 153 -4.65 -1.39 3.24
CA THR A 153 -3.64 -0.42 2.82
C THR A 153 -3.60 0.80 3.74
N LEU A 154 -4.77 1.34 4.11
CA LEU A 154 -4.86 2.46 5.05
C LEU A 154 -4.41 2.07 6.46
N LEU A 155 -4.77 0.88 6.94
CA LEU A 155 -4.34 0.39 8.24
C LEU A 155 -2.82 0.24 8.29
N VAL A 156 -2.21 -0.44 7.31
CA VAL A 156 -0.75 -0.57 7.23
C VAL A 156 -0.11 0.82 7.14
N ALA A 157 -0.62 1.69 6.29
CA ALA A 157 -0.16 3.07 6.16
C ALA A 157 -0.14 3.85 7.49
N VAL A 158 -1.19 3.72 8.31
CA VAL A 158 -1.31 4.43 9.59
C VAL A 158 -0.36 3.82 10.62
N PHE A 159 -0.42 2.50 10.83
CA PHE A 159 0.43 1.82 11.81
C PHE A 159 1.91 2.01 11.49
N GLU A 160 2.27 1.93 10.22
CA GLU A 160 3.63 2.11 9.78
C GLU A 160 4.13 3.53 10.06
N ARG A 161 3.33 4.58 9.82
CA ARG A 161 3.72 5.97 10.11
C ARG A 161 3.80 6.28 11.60
N ILE A 162 3.06 5.54 12.44
CA ILE A 162 3.14 5.66 13.91
C ILE A 162 4.40 4.96 14.43
N ILE A 163 4.72 3.77 13.92
CA ILE A 163 5.78 2.91 14.46
C ILE A 163 7.15 3.23 13.84
N CYS A 164 7.20 3.47 12.53
CA CYS A 164 8.42 3.69 11.76
C CYS A 164 8.61 5.20 11.55
N VAL A 165 9.34 5.83 12.45
CA VAL A 165 9.70 7.24 12.34
C VAL A 165 11.08 7.30 11.69
N GLY A 166 11.21 8.00 10.57
CA GLY A 166 12.51 8.25 9.96
C GLY A 166 12.79 9.74 9.80
N ARG A 167 14.07 10.06 9.64
CA ARG A 167 14.58 11.41 9.46
C ARG A 167 15.65 11.41 8.39
N TRP A 168 15.72 12.52 7.68
CA TRP A 168 16.82 12.81 6.76
C TRP A 168 18.08 13.13 7.56
#